data_AF-A0AB38N397-F1
#
_entry.id   AF-A0AB38N397-F1
#
_cell.length_a   1.000
_cell.length_b   1.000
_cell.length_c   1.000
_cell.angle_alpha   90.00
_cell.angle_beta   90.00
_cell.angle_gamma   90.00
#
_symmetry.space_group_name_H-M   'P 1'
#
loop_
_entity.id
_entity.type
_entity.pdbx_description
1 polymer ?
#
loop_
_entity_poly.entity_id
_entity_poly.type
_entity_poly.pdbx_seq_one_letter_code
_entity_poly.pdbx_strand_id
1 'polypeptide(L)' 'MIQFLLESTNYTFETIADFTSYSVKEIRSIYLNQKLPEKLLSEKQLIKLYRIILDIHTSKTTFKNCLNREMT' A
#
# COMPACT_ATOMS: atom_id res chain seq x y z
N MET A 1 3.01 1.14 6.27
CA MET A 1 1.95 1.00 5.23
C MET A 1 2.14 1.99 4.09
N ILE A 2 2.06 3.31 4.31
CA ILE A 2 2.21 4.30 3.24
C ILE A 2 3.55 4.15 2.50
N GLN A 3 4.65 3.99 3.22
CA GLN A 3 5.96 3.75 2.60
C GLN A 3 5.96 2.56 1.63
N PHE A 4 5.43 1.42 2.05
CA PHE A 4 5.30 0.25 1.17
C PHE A 4 4.47 0.57 -0.08
N LEU A 5 3.36 1.30 0.05
CA LEU A 5 2.54 1.68 -1.10
C LEU A 5 3.34 2.55 -2.09
N LEU A 6 4.17 3.49 -1.60
CA LEU A 6 5.03 4.30 -2.45
C LEU A 6 6.14 3.49 -3.13
N GLU A 7 6.73 2.53 -2.41
CA GLU A 7 7.89 1.77 -2.91
C GLU A 7 7.47 0.60 -3.83
N SER A 8 6.30 0.01 -3.59
CA SER A 8 5.80 -1.16 -4.33
C SER A 8 4.91 -0.80 -5.53
N THR A 9 4.61 0.48 -5.72
CA THR A 9 3.78 1.00 -6.80
C THR A 9 4.35 2.32 -7.33
N ASN A 10 3.70 2.92 -8.33
CA ASN A 10 4.00 4.29 -8.77
C ASN A 10 3.03 5.32 -8.16
N TYR A 11 2.38 4.99 -7.05
CA TYR A 11 1.43 5.89 -6.41
C TYR A 11 2.13 7.06 -5.74
N THR A 12 1.49 8.22 -5.80
CA THR A 12 1.90 9.41 -5.04
C THR A 12 1.03 9.57 -3.79
N PHE A 13 1.34 10.54 -2.94
CA PHE A 13 0.50 10.85 -1.79
C PHE A 13 -0.92 11.29 -2.22
N GLU A 14 -1.03 11.99 -3.35
CA GLU A 14 -2.29 12.38 -3.98
C GLU A 14 -3.09 11.16 -4.40
N THR A 15 -2.46 10.22 -5.10
CA THR A 15 -3.13 8.98 -5.52
C THR A 15 -3.62 8.15 -4.33
N ILE A 16 -2.82 8.04 -3.27
CA ILE A 16 -3.22 7.32 -2.05
C ILE A 16 -4.36 8.06 -1.34
N ALA A 17 -4.32 9.40 -1.32
CA ALA A 17 -5.40 10.21 -0.79
C ALA A 17 -6.69 10.00 -1.58
N ASP A 18 -6.65 9.94 -2.92
CA ASP A 18 -7.83 9.71 -3.76
C ASP A 18 -8.45 8.32 -3.55
N PHE A 19 -7.63 7.30 -3.30
CA PHE A 19 -8.09 5.94 -3.00
C PHE A 19 -8.57 5.75 -1.56
N THR A 20 -8.35 6.73 -0.69
CA THR A 20 -8.74 6.68 0.71
C THR A 20 -9.65 7.87 1.04
N SER A 21 -10.28 7.88 2.20
CA SER A 21 -11.00 9.07 2.68
C SER A 21 -10.08 9.94 3.53
N TYR A 22 -8.78 9.98 3.23
CA TYR A 22 -7.80 10.84 3.87
C TYR A 22 -7.38 11.94 2.89
N SER A 23 -7.20 13.15 3.41
CA SER A 23 -6.54 14.21 2.67
C SER A 23 -5.05 13.91 2.46
N VAL A 24 -4.43 14.52 1.46
CA VAL A 24 -2.97 14.44 1.22
C VAL A 24 -2.17 14.82 2.47
N LYS A 25 -2.66 15.80 3.24
CA LYS A 25 -2.04 16.21 4.51
C LYS A 25 -2.08 15.10 5.56
N GLU A 26 -3.21 14.40 5.68
CA GLU A 26 -3.35 13.25 6.59
C GLU A 26 -2.47 12.08 6.15
N ILE A 27 -2.43 11.76 4.87
CA ILE A 27 -1.52 10.74 4.32
C ILE A 27 -0.05 11.07 4.64
N ARG A 28 0.36 12.33 4.43
CA ARG A 28 1.72 12.78 4.78
C ARG A 28 1.98 12.69 6.29
N SER A 29 1.00 13.03 7.12
CA SER A 29 1.13 12.91 8.57
C SER A 29 1.25 11.44 9.02
N ILE A 30 0.47 10.53 8.44
CA ILE A 30 0.57 9.09 8.69
C ILE A 30 1.94 8.57 8.28
N TYR A 31 2.45 9.01 7.12
CA TYR A 31 3.77 8.62 6.64
C TYR A 31 4.89 9.05 7.58
N LEU A 32 4.88 10.31 8.04
CA LEU A 32 5.91 10.86 8.91
C LEU A 32 5.84 10.33 10.35
N ASN A 33 4.63 10.25 10.91
CA ASN A 33 4.43 9.92 12.32
C ASN A 33 4.21 8.42 12.55
N GLN A 34 4.09 7.63 11.48
CA GLN A 34 3.80 6.20 11.49
C GLN A 34 2.56 5.82 12.32
N LYS A 35 1.64 6.76 12.54
CA LYS A 35 0.44 6.60 13.35
C LYS A 35 -0.81 6.86 12.51
N LEU A 36 -1.79 5.96 12.59
CA LEU A 36 -3.09 6.16 11.96
C LEU A 36 -3.98 7.06 12.83
N PRO A 37 -4.68 8.05 12.24
CA PRO A 37 -5.74 8.78 12.92
C PRO A 37 -6.90 7.85 13.27
N GLU A 38 -7.54 8.08 14.41
CA GLU A 38 -8.74 7.38 14.88
C GLU A 38 -9.98 7.74 14.05
N LYS A 39 -9.95 7.42 12.75
CA LYS A 39 -11.05 7.57 11.81
C LYS A 39 -11.34 6.20 11.19
N LEU A 40 -12.25 5.46 11.83
CA LEU A 40 -12.53 4.05 11.51
C LEU A 40 -12.79 3.77 10.01
N LEU A 41 -13.50 4.65 9.30
CA LEU A 41 -13.79 4.47 7.88
C LEU A 41 -12.55 4.66 6.99
N SER A 42 -11.80 5.76 7.20
CA SER A 42 -10.60 6.08 6.43
C SER A 42 -9.48 5.04 6.70
N GLU A 43 -9.36 4.61 7.96
CA GLU A 43 -8.46 3.52 8.36
C GLU A 43 -8.77 2.23 7.59
N LYS A 44 -10.04 1.80 7.57
CA LYS A 44 -10.46 0.58 6.87
C LYS A 44 -10.14 0.63 5.37
N GLN A 45 -10.36 1.77 4.72
CA GLN A 45 -10.04 1.94 3.30
C GLN A 45 -8.53 1.86 3.04
N LEU A 46 -7.72 2.51 3.87
CA LEU A 46 -6.27 2.48 3.75
C LEU A 46 -5.71 1.05 3.99
N ILE A 47 -6.22 0.34 4.99
CA ILE A 47 -5.87 -1.06 5.24
C ILE A 47 -6.27 -1.95 4.06
N LYS A 48 -7.46 -1.74 3.49
CA LYS A 48 -7.92 -2.50 2.32
C LYS A 48 -7.01 -2.27 1.12
N LEU A 49 -6.64 -1.01 0.83
CA LEU A 49 -5.72 -0.67 -0.25
C LEU A 49 -4.37 -1.37 -0.05
N TYR A 50 -3.79 -1.24 1.15
CA TYR A 50 -2.53 -1.88 1.50
C TYR A 50 -2.57 -3.40 1.29
N ARG A 51 -3.62 -4.08 1.75
CA ARG A 51 -3.78 -5.52 1.57
C ARG A 51 -3.85 -5.94 0.11
N ILE A 52 -4.64 -5.23 -0.70
CA ILE A 52 -4.77 -5.53 -2.15
C ILE A 52 -3.39 -5.46 -2.82
N ILE A 53 -2.63 -4.40 -2.57
CA ILE A 53 -1.29 -4.23 -3.16
C ILE A 53 -0.32 -5.29 -2.64
N LEU A 54 -0.36 -5.61 -1.34
CA LEU A 54 0.46 -6.66 -0.75
C LEU A 54 0.19 -8.03 -1.37
N ASP A 55 -1.07 -8.39 -1.57
CA ASP A 55 -1.48 -9.66 -2.19
C ASP A 55 -1.03 -9.74 -3.66
N ILE A 56 -1.11 -8.62 -4.40
CA ILE A 56 -0.59 -8.54 -5.77
C ILE A 56 0.93 -8.67 -5.80
N HIS A 57 1.63 -8.04 -4.87
CA HIS A 57 3.09 -8.07 -4.83
C HIS A 57 3.62 -9.45 -4.43
N THR A 58 3.00 -10.10 -3.45
CA THR A 58 3.36 -11.44 -3.00
C THR A 58 3.05 -12.50 -4.05
N SER A 59 1.91 -12.40 -4.75
CA SER A 59 1.60 -13.31 -5.86
C SER A 59 2.60 -13.17 -7.02
N LYS A 60 3.01 -11.95 -7.40
CA LYS A 60 4.08 -11.74 -8.40
C LYS A 60 5.41 -12.38 -8.00
N THR A 61 5.78 -12.32 -6.72
CA THR A 61 6.99 -12.98 -6.21
C THR A 61 6.90 -14.51 -6.33
N THR A 62 5.73 -15.09 -6.04
CA THR A 62 5.51 -16.54 -6.22
C THR A 62 5.65 -16.96 -7.68
N PHE A 63 5.07 -16.21 -8.64
CA PHE A 63 5.22 -16.51 -10.06
C PHE A 63 6.67 -16.41 -10.55
N LYS A 64 7.44 -15.39 -10.13
CA LYS A 64 8.87 -15.29 -10.44
C LYS A 64 9.67 -16.49 -9.90
N ASN A 65 9.36 -16.93 -8.68
CA ASN A 65 10.07 -18.04 -8.05
C ASN A 65 9.74 -19.40 -8.69
N CYS A 66 8.53 -19.59 -9.23
CA CYS A 66 8.18 -20.78 -10.00
C CYS A 66 8.97 -20.87 -11.31
N LEU A 67 9.07 -19.77 -12.06
CA LEU A 67 9.82 -19.74 -13.32
C LEU A 67 11.33 -19.99 -13.14
N ASN A 68 11.91 -19.51 -12.02
CA ASN A 68 13.32 -19.73 -11.73
C ASN A 68 13.65 -21.16 -11.31
N ARG A 69 12.66 -21.95 -10.86
CA ARG A 69 12.84 -23.37 -10.50
C ARG A 69 12.72 -24.33 -11.67
N GLU A 70 12.12 -23.91 -12.78
CA GLU A 70 12.01 -24.74 -14.00
C GLU A 70 13.21 -24.59 -14.95
N MET A 71 14.15 -23.70 -14.64
CA MET A 71 15.41 -23.49 -15.40
C MET A 71 16.68 -23.83 -14.60
N THR A 72 16.58 -24.68 -13.58
CA THR A 72 17.74 -25.28 -12.88
C THR A 72 17.59 -26.79 -12.84
#